data_AF-A0A847BHZ8-F1
#
_entry.id   AF-A0A847BHZ8-F1
#
_cell.length_a   1.000
_cell.length_b   1.000
_cell.length_c   1.000
_cell.angle_alpha   90.00
_cell.angle_beta   90.00
_cell.angle_gamma   90.00
#
_symmetry.space_group_name_H-M   'P 1'
#
loop_
_entity.id
_entity.type
_entity.pdbx_description
1 polymer ?
#
loop_
_entity_poly.entity_id
_entity_poly.type
_entity_poly.pdbx_seq_one_letter_code
_entity_poly.pdbx_strand_id
1 'polypeptide(L)'
;TGIRAASPDKTPYAGPVPDAEAWRNDYASLGKDATRIPDIPGRHYPGLWISTAHGSRGLSSAPLCAEVLASRICDEPLPLEWPLVDHLHPGRRIIRDLVRGNKG
;
A
#
# COMPACT_ATOMS: atom_id res chain seq x y z
N THR A 1 27.39 8.64 -8.51
CA THR A 1 25.99 8.88 -8.93
C THR A 1 25.09 7.83 -8.30
N GLY A 2 23.85 8.17 -7.92
CA GLY A 2 22.92 7.23 -7.29
C GLY A 2 21.56 7.17 -7.99
N ILE A 3 20.91 6.01 -7.93
CA ILE A 3 19.55 5.77 -8.45
C ILE A 3 18.56 5.84 -7.29
N ARG A 4 17.42 6.51 -7.47
CA ARG A 4 16.36 6.61 -6.46
C ARG A 4 15.07 5.96 -6.96
N ALA A 5 14.47 5.13 -6.14
CA ALA A 5 13.11 4.63 -6.36
C ALA A 5 12.10 5.66 -5.84
N ALA A 6 11.10 6.00 -6.65
CA ALA A 6 10.01 6.91 -6.29
C ALA A 6 8.69 6.39 -6.85
N SER A 7 7.60 6.62 -6.12
CA SER A 7 6.25 6.33 -6.61
C SER A 7 5.73 7.50 -7.46
N PRO A 8 4.73 7.29 -8.34
CA PRO A 8 4.12 8.37 -9.12
C PRO A 8 3.50 9.49 -8.26
N ASP A 9 2.98 9.16 -7.07
CA ASP A 9 2.39 10.11 -6.12
C ASP A 9 3.38 10.69 -5.11
N LYS A 10 4.68 10.33 -5.21
CA LYS A 10 5.78 10.84 -4.37
C LYS A 10 5.64 10.54 -2.87
N THR A 11 4.85 9.53 -2.51
CA THR A 11 4.74 8.97 -1.15
C THR A 11 5.24 7.53 -1.12
N PRO A 12 5.95 7.09 -0.07
CA PRO A 12 6.54 5.76 -0.03
C PRO A 12 5.47 4.65 -0.04
N TYR A 13 5.89 3.44 -0.36
CA TYR A 13 5.11 2.24 -0.11
C TYR A 13 5.62 1.60 1.18
N ALA A 14 4.76 1.41 2.17
CA ALA A 14 5.06 0.75 3.43
C ALA A 14 3.90 -0.16 3.84
N GLY A 15 4.14 -1.46 3.93
CA GLY A 15 3.13 -2.44 4.33
C GLY A 15 3.35 -3.84 3.76
N PRO A 16 2.39 -4.75 3.96
CA PRO A 16 2.43 -6.10 3.40
C PRO A 16 2.27 -6.05 1.88
N VAL A 17 2.94 -6.96 1.17
CA VAL A 17 2.91 -6.98 -0.30
C VAL A 17 1.64 -7.69 -0.79
N PRO A 18 0.76 -7.02 -1.55
CA PRO A 18 -0.48 -7.62 -2.04
C PRO A 18 -0.19 -8.67 -3.11
N ASP A 19 -0.99 -9.74 -3.12
CA ASP A 19 -1.16 -10.57 -4.31
C ASP A 19 -2.00 -9.78 -5.31
N ALA A 20 -1.31 -9.15 -6.28
CA ALA A 20 -1.94 -8.22 -7.19
C ALA A 20 -3.00 -8.86 -8.09
N GLU A 21 -2.85 -10.14 -8.45
CA GLU A 21 -3.84 -10.84 -9.27
C GLU A 21 -5.08 -11.16 -8.44
N ALA A 22 -4.90 -11.68 -7.21
CA ALA A 22 -6.00 -11.89 -6.29
C ALA A 22 -6.78 -10.60 -6.03
N TRP A 23 -6.09 -9.49 -5.74
CA TRP A 23 -6.74 -8.19 -5.50
C TRP A 23 -7.55 -7.71 -6.71
N ARG A 24 -7.04 -7.88 -7.94
CA ARG A 24 -7.79 -7.50 -9.14
C ARG A 24 -9.08 -8.30 -9.32
N ASN A 25 -9.08 -9.57 -8.94
CA ASN A 25 -10.26 -10.44 -9.01
C ASN A 25 -11.23 -10.16 -7.86
N ASP A 26 -10.72 -10.19 -6.64
CA ASP A 26 -11.46 -10.02 -5.39
C ASP A 26 -12.13 -8.64 -5.30
N TYR A 27 -11.47 -7.61 -5.83
CA TYR A 27 -11.93 -6.22 -5.79
C TYR A 27 -12.43 -5.68 -7.13
N ALA A 28 -12.73 -6.56 -8.09
CA ALA A 28 -13.21 -6.17 -9.42
C ALA A 28 -14.48 -5.30 -9.37
N SER A 29 -15.32 -5.46 -8.34
CA SER A 29 -16.54 -4.68 -8.13
C SER A 29 -16.28 -3.18 -7.94
N LEU A 30 -15.09 -2.79 -7.46
CA LEU A 30 -14.69 -1.38 -7.30
C LEU A 30 -14.64 -0.61 -8.62
N GLY A 31 -14.45 -1.30 -9.75
CA GLY A 31 -14.52 -0.67 -11.07
C GLY A 31 -15.93 -0.30 -11.52
N LYS A 32 -16.97 -0.83 -10.84
CA LYS A 32 -18.38 -0.47 -11.08
C LYS A 32 -18.89 0.53 -10.06
N ASP A 33 -18.49 0.37 -8.80
CA ASP A 33 -18.86 1.23 -7.69
C ASP A 33 -17.68 1.39 -6.73
N ALA A 34 -17.07 2.57 -6.76
CA ALA A 34 -15.89 2.89 -5.94
C ALA A 34 -16.20 2.99 -4.44
N THR A 35 -17.47 3.09 -4.05
CA THR A 35 -17.91 3.17 -2.65
C THR A 35 -18.13 1.79 -2.02
N ARG A 36 -18.10 0.74 -2.83
CA ARG A 36 -18.27 -0.64 -2.37
C ARG A 36 -17.13 -1.01 -1.42
N ILE A 37 -17.48 -1.59 -0.27
CA ILE A 37 -16.50 -2.20 0.63
C ILE A 37 -16.46 -3.70 0.30
N PRO A 38 -15.29 -4.26 -0.08
CA PRO A 38 -15.17 -5.69 -0.30
C PRO A 38 -15.39 -6.49 0.98
N ASP A 39 -16.13 -7.60 0.87
CA ASP A 39 -16.43 -8.47 2.02
C ASP A 39 -15.23 -9.34 2.46
N ILE A 40 -14.22 -9.44 1.60
CA ILE A 40 -13.01 -10.24 1.83
C ILE A 40 -11.78 -9.35 2.04
N PRO A 41 -10.95 -9.64 3.08
CA PRO A 41 -9.69 -8.95 3.25
C PRO A 41 -8.74 -9.29 2.09
N GLY A 42 -7.95 -8.32 1.69
CA GLY A 42 -7.08 -8.46 0.51
C GLY A 42 -5.97 -9.45 0.81
N ARG A 43 -5.71 -10.37 -0.12
CA ARG A 43 -4.64 -11.35 0.05
C ARG A 43 -3.26 -10.71 -0.06
N HIS A 44 -2.36 -11.06 0.83
CA HIS A 44 -0.94 -10.69 0.77
C HIS A 44 -0.06 -11.92 0.74
N TYR A 45 1.18 -11.75 0.28
CA TYR A 45 2.19 -12.80 0.39
C TYR A 45 2.59 -12.99 1.86
N PRO A 46 2.51 -14.21 2.41
CA PRO A 46 2.84 -14.46 3.82
C PRO A 46 4.28 -14.06 4.15
N GLY A 47 4.45 -13.26 5.20
CA GLY A 47 5.77 -12.82 5.69
C GLY A 47 6.50 -11.80 4.80
N LEU A 48 5.88 -11.33 3.70
CA LEU A 48 6.52 -10.38 2.80
C LEU A 48 6.03 -8.95 3.02
N TRP A 49 6.95 -8.08 3.44
CA TRP A 49 6.72 -6.68 3.76
C TRP A 49 7.69 -5.79 2.99
N ILE A 50 7.28 -4.57 2.65
CA ILE A 50 8.15 -3.60 1.97
C ILE A 50 8.10 -2.23 2.66
N SER A 51 9.24 -1.54 2.61
CA SER A 51 9.36 -0.08 2.75
C SER A 51 10.20 0.41 1.58
N THR A 52 9.60 1.09 0.61
CA THR A 52 10.28 1.48 -0.64
C THR A 52 9.72 2.77 -1.23
N ALA A 53 10.27 3.18 -2.38
CA ALA A 53 9.82 4.34 -3.14
C ALA A 53 9.90 5.69 -2.38
N HIS A 54 10.86 5.81 -1.45
CA HIS A 54 11.06 7.00 -0.62
C HIS A 54 11.54 8.25 -1.38
N GLY A 55 11.95 8.11 -2.65
CA GLY A 55 12.43 9.22 -3.46
C GLY A 55 13.63 9.95 -2.83
N SER A 56 13.63 11.28 -2.88
CA SER A 56 14.66 12.13 -2.25
C SER A 56 14.43 12.40 -0.77
N ARG A 57 13.35 11.87 -0.17
CA ARG A 57 12.94 12.15 1.21
C ARG A 57 13.04 10.90 2.11
N GLY A 58 13.96 9.99 1.78
CA GLY A 58 14.18 8.76 2.56
C GLY A 58 14.52 9.04 4.01
N LEU A 59 15.40 10.01 4.28
CA LEU A 59 15.80 10.34 5.66
C LEU A 59 14.61 10.77 6.53
N SER A 60 13.64 11.48 5.97
CA SER A 60 12.45 11.94 6.71
C SER A 60 11.35 10.88 6.80
N SER A 61 11.16 10.07 5.75
CA SER A 61 10.02 9.14 5.65
C SER A 61 10.31 7.73 6.13
N ALA A 62 11.56 7.27 6.05
CA ALA A 62 11.93 5.91 6.44
C ALA A 62 11.66 5.60 7.91
N PRO A 63 11.94 6.49 8.90
CA PRO A 63 11.66 6.19 10.30
C PRO A 63 10.17 5.94 10.57
N LEU A 64 9.29 6.79 10.04
CA LEU A 64 7.84 6.63 10.22
C LEU A 64 7.30 5.37 9.51
N CYS A 65 7.82 5.06 8.32
CA CYS A 65 7.44 3.82 7.61
C CYS A 65 7.92 2.57 8.34
N ALA A 66 9.11 2.61 8.94
CA ALA A 66 9.63 1.52 9.76
C ALA A 66 8.76 1.29 10.99
N GLU A 67 8.30 2.35 11.66
CA GLU A 67 7.38 2.24 12.80
C GLU A 67 6.03 1.63 12.38
N VAL A 68 5.44 2.09 11.27
CA VAL A 68 4.19 1.50 10.74
C VAL A 68 4.35 0.00 10.46
N LEU A 69 5.49 -0.42 9.92
CA LEU A 69 5.78 -1.83 9.68
C LEU A 69 5.95 -2.61 10.98
N ALA A 70 6.75 -2.09 11.91
CA ALA A 70 6.99 -2.71 13.20
C ALA A 70 5.68 -2.92 13.97
N SER A 71 4.85 -1.87 14.09
CA SER A 71 3.57 -1.98 14.78
C SER A 71 2.63 -2.99 14.12
N ARG A 72 2.58 -3.05 12.78
CA ARG A 72 1.75 -4.07 12.09
C ARG A 72 2.27 -5.49 12.24
N ILE A 73 3.58 -5.68 12.23
CA ILE A 73 4.21 -7.00 12.35
C ILE A 73 4.06 -7.53 13.78
N CYS A 74 4.16 -6.65 14.77
CA CYS A 74 4.08 -6.98 16.20
C CYS A 74 2.66 -6.91 16.79
N ASP A 75 1.64 -6.59 15.98
CA ASP A 75 0.25 -6.39 16.41
C ASP A 75 0.10 -5.31 17.50
N GLU A 76 0.84 -4.21 17.34
CA GLU A 76 0.83 -3.05 18.22
C GLU A 76 -0.05 -1.92 17.63
N PRO A 77 -0.50 -0.96 18.47
CA PRO A 77 -1.20 0.22 17.99
C PRO A 77 -0.40 0.98 16.91
N LEU A 78 -1.08 1.37 15.84
CA LEU A 78 -0.46 2.10 14.73
C LEU A 78 -0.04 3.52 15.14
N PRO A 79 1.11 4.02 14.66
CA PRO A 79 1.57 5.39 14.93
C PRO A 79 0.82 6.45 14.10
N LEU A 80 -0.14 6.02 13.27
CA LEU A 80 -0.87 6.84 12.30
C LEU A 80 -2.34 6.43 12.24
N GLU A 81 -3.19 7.37 11.85
CA GLU A 81 -4.59 7.11 11.50
C GLU A 81 -4.71 6.25 10.24
N TRP A 82 -5.79 5.46 10.15
CA TRP A 82 -6.05 4.53 9.05
C TRP A 82 -5.92 5.14 7.65
N PRO A 83 -6.46 6.34 7.35
CA PRO A 83 -6.30 6.93 6.02
C PRO A 83 -4.85 7.13 5.59
N LEU A 84 -3.96 7.49 6.53
CA LEU A 84 -2.54 7.64 6.25
C LEU A 84 -1.86 6.29 6.06
N VAL A 85 -2.26 5.28 6.83
CA VAL A 85 -1.73 3.92 6.65
C VAL A 85 -2.16 3.32 5.31
N ASP A 86 -3.40 3.54 4.89
CA ASP A 86 -3.90 3.16 3.56
C ASP A 86 -3.16 3.92 2.44
N HIS A 87 -2.85 5.19 2.68
CA HIS A 87 -2.03 5.98 1.75
C HIS A 87 -0.60 5.46 1.61
N LEU A 88 -0.05 4.78 2.62
CA LEU A 88 1.24 4.12 2.55
C LEU A 88 1.17 2.70 1.97
N HIS A 89 -0.01 2.06 2.02
CA HIS A 89 -0.15 0.65 1.66
C HIS A 89 0.32 0.35 0.22
N PRO A 90 1.15 -0.70 0.00
CA PRO A 90 1.65 -1.05 -1.34
C PRO A 90 0.57 -1.30 -2.39
N GLY A 91 -0.59 -1.81 -1.96
CA GLY A 91 -1.75 -2.09 -2.82
C GLY A 91 -2.59 -0.88 -3.24
N ARG A 92 -2.33 0.33 -2.72
CA ARG A 92 -3.17 1.52 -3.02
C ARG A 92 -3.29 1.82 -4.51
N ARG A 93 -2.26 1.48 -5.29
CA ARG A 93 -2.22 1.71 -6.75
C ARG A 93 -3.16 0.76 -7.49
N ILE A 94 -3.25 -0.50 -7.04
CA ILE A 94 -4.15 -1.52 -7.61
C ILE A 94 -5.60 -1.08 -7.42
N ILE A 95 -5.96 -0.69 -6.21
CA ILE A 95 -7.28 -0.13 -5.89
C ILE A 95 -7.59 1.09 -6.77
N ARG A 96 -6.64 2.03 -6.87
CA ARG A 96 -6.79 3.22 -7.72
C ARG A 96 -7.02 2.86 -9.19
N ASP A 97 -6.33 1.86 -9.72
CA ASP A 97 -6.50 1.44 -11.11
C ASP A 97 -7.84 0.75 -11.34
N LEU A 98 -8.29 -0.11 -10.42
CA LEU A 98 -9.61 -0.72 -10.46
C LEU A 98 -10.71 0.34 -10.48
N VAL A 99 -10.68 1.29 -9.54
CA VAL A 99 -11.66 2.39 -9.43
C VAL A 99 -11.70 3.26 -10.68
N ARG A 100 -10.56 3.45 -11.37
CA ARG A 100 -10.48 4.25 -12.60
C ARG A 100 -10.77 3.46 -13.87
N GLY A 101 -10.99 2.14 -13.78
CA GLY A 101 -11.12 1.27 -14.95
C GLY A 101 -9.84 1.15 -15.77
N ASN A 102 -8.68 1.46 -15.18
CA ASN A 102 -7.40 1.33 -15.86
C ASN A 102 -6.95 -0.13 -15.83
N LYS A 103 -6.49 -0.64 -16.98
CA LYS A 103 -5.70 -1.87 -17.03
C LYS A 103 -4.27 -1.53 -16.64
N GLY A 104 -4.00 -1.53 -15.33
CA GLY A 104 -2.64 -1.43 -14.77
C GLY A 104 -1.91 -2.75 -14.85
#